data_AF-A0A7S2QVV7-F1
#
_entry.id   AF-A0A7S2QVV7-F1
#
_cell.length_a   1.000
_cell.length_b   1.000
_cell.length_c   1.000
_cell.angle_alpha   90.00
_cell.angle_beta   90.00
_cell.angle_gamma   90.00
#
_symmetry.space_group_name_H-M   'P 1'
#
loop_
_entity.id
_entity.type
_entity.pdbx_description
1 polymer ?
#
loop_
_entity_poly.entity_id
_entity_poly.type
_entity_poly.pdbx_seq_one_letter_code
_entity_poly.pdbx_strand_id
1 'polypeptide(L)'
;ALDAYRVATGAKQEKGQTIDPMTEMTITKGTEMFAESIPGVIVQLTAIASTDQDKEVALGAWISLAVSAISTGFISASISYDWDTDPEKRQHTPNFYGYVPAKASKRTIVFGTMVFFSAGMLMIR
;
A
#
# COMPACT_ATOMS: atom_id res chain seq x y z
N ALA A 1 10.40 -7.08 -8.53
CA ALA A 1 10.96 -8.17 -7.70
C ALA A 1 12.36 -7.85 -7.18
N LEU A 2 13.26 -7.35 -8.03
CA LEU A 2 14.61 -6.93 -7.62
C LEU A 2 14.61 -5.79 -6.59
N ASP A 3 13.75 -4.78 -6.76
CA ASP A 3 13.75 -3.62 -5.84
C ASP A 3 13.26 -4.00 -4.44
N ALA A 4 12.20 -4.80 -4.36
CA ALA A 4 11.73 -5.36 -3.09
C ALA A 4 12.80 -6.22 -2.41
N TYR A 5 13.57 -7.00 -3.17
CA TYR A 5 14.69 -7.77 -2.64
C TYR A 5 15.82 -6.87 -2.12
N ARG A 6 16.18 -5.81 -2.86
CA ARG A 6 17.20 -4.82 -2.46
C ARG A 6 16.79 -4.09 -1.18
N VAL A 7 15.53 -3.67 -1.08
CA VAL A 7 14.99 -3.05 0.12
C VAL A 7 14.99 -4.02 1.31
N ALA A 8 14.49 -5.24 1.12
CA ALA A 8 14.40 -6.25 2.19
C ALA A 8 15.78 -6.71 2.71
N THR A 9 16.81 -6.69 1.87
CA THR A 9 18.18 -7.04 2.24
C THR A 9 18.99 -5.87 2.80
N GLY A 10 18.41 -4.66 2.82
CA GLY A 10 19.13 -3.45 3.22
C GLY A 10 20.32 -3.15 2.31
N ALA A 11 20.19 -3.44 1.01
CA ALA A 11 21.24 -3.19 0.04
C ALA A 11 21.64 -1.71 0.09
N LYS A 12 22.92 -1.46 0.39
CA LYS A 12 23.45 -0.09 0.39
C LYS A 12 23.39 0.47 -1.02
N GLN A 13 23.13 1.77 -1.11
CA GLN A 13 23.18 2.50 -2.37
C GLN A 13 24.56 2.31 -3.03
N GLU A 14 24.56 1.76 -4.24
CA GLU A 14 25.77 1.51 -5.01
C GLU A 14 26.37 2.83 -5.52
N LYS A 15 27.69 2.84 -5.70
CA LYS A 15 28.43 4.02 -6.14
C LYS A 15 27.96 4.41 -7.55
N GLY A 16 27.28 5.54 -7.66
CA GLY A 16 26.70 6.04 -8.93
C GLY A 16 25.17 6.03 -8.99
N GLN A 17 24.48 5.41 -8.02
CA GLN A 17 23.03 5.53 -7.89
C GLN A 17 22.65 6.92 -7.35
N THR A 18 21.67 7.57 -7.98
CA THR A 18 21.18 8.89 -7.53
C THR A 18 20.09 8.78 -6.46
N ILE A 19 19.36 7.67 -6.45
CA ILE A 19 18.22 7.41 -5.56
C ILE A 19 18.52 6.11 -4.80
N ASP A 20 18.21 6.07 -3.51
CA ASP A 20 18.35 4.87 -2.70
C ASP A 20 17.24 3.84 -3.03
N PRO A 21 17.48 2.54 -2.80
CA PRO A 21 16.52 1.49 -3.16
C PRO A 21 15.12 1.63 -2.53
N MET A 22 15.02 2.20 -1.32
CA MET A 22 13.74 2.38 -0.64
C MET A 22 12.91 3.46 -1.32
N THR A 23 13.55 4.59 -1.64
CA THR A 23 12.93 5.69 -2.37
C THR A 23 12.54 5.26 -3.79
N GLU A 24 13.40 4.51 -4.49
CA GLU A 24 13.10 3.96 -5.82
C GLU A 24 11.85 3.07 -5.78
N MET A 25 11.79 2.11 -4.84
CA MET A 25 10.63 1.23 -4.68
C MET A 25 9.37 2.02 -4.31
N THR A 26 9.50 3.05 -3.48
CA THR A 26 8.38 3.92 -3.07
C THR A 26 7.80 4.67 -4.27
N ILE A 27 8.66 5.21 -5.14
CA ILE A 27 8.23 5.93 -6.35
C ILE A 27 7.52 4.97 -7.31
N THR A 28 8.06 3.77 -7.53
CA THR A 28 7.44 2.77 -8.40
C THR A 28 6.06 2.35 -7.88
N LYS A 29 5.99 1.89 -6.63
CA LYS A 29 4.72 1.49 -5.99
C LYS A 29 3.72 2.64 -5.95
N GLY A 30 4.18 3.86 -5.64
CA GLY A 30 3.35 5.05 -5.64
C GLY A 30 2.78 5.36 -7.03
N THR A 31 3.61 5.27 -8.06
CA THR A 31 3.18 5.49 -9.46
C THR A 31 2.15 4.45 -9.89
N GLU A 32 2.39 3.17 -9.63
CA GLU A 32 1.42 2.09 -9.90
C GLU A 32 0.09 2.34 -9.18
N MET A 33 0.16 2.72 -7.89
CA MET A 33 -1.02 2.99 -7.07
C MET A 33 -1.87 4.15 -7.62
N PHE A 34 -1.25 5.25 -8.04
CA PHE A 34 -1.96 6.43 -8.57
C PHE A 34 -2.39 6.28 -10.02
N ALA A 35 -1.59 5.62 -10.86
CA ALA A 35 -1.86 5.51 -12.29
C ALA A 35 -2.84 4.37 -12.61
N GLU A 36 -2.86 3.30 -11.81
CA GLU A 36 -3.66 2.10 -12.10
C GLU A 36 -4.59 1.73 -10.95
N SER A 37 -4.05 1.52 -9.74
CA SER A 37 -4.83 0.86 -8.68
C SER A 37 -6.00 1.71 -8.18
N ILE A 38 -5.77 3.00 -7.87
CA ILE A 38 -6.81 3.92 -7.41
C ILE A 38 -7.85 4.18 -8.53
N PRO A 39 -7.46 4.54 -9.77
CA PRO A 39 -8.41 4.67 -10.87
C PRO A 39 -9.22 3.40 -11.12
N GLY A 40 -8.57 2.23 -11.06
CA GLY A 40 -9.22 0.93 -11.26
C GLY A 40 -10.32 0.66 -10.23
N VAL A 41 -10.06 0.92 -8.95
CA VAL A 41 -11.07 0.80 -7.88
C VAL A 41 -12.23 1.77 -8.10
N ILE A 42 -11.97 3.01 -8.50
CA ILE A 42 -13.01 4.01 -8.79
C ILE A 42 -13.90 3.58 -9.97
N VAL A 43 -13.30 3.03 -11.03
CA VAL A 43 -14.04 2.53 -12.19
C VAL A 43 -14.90 1.32 -11.80
N GLN A 44 -14.37 0.40 -11.00
CA GLN A 44 -15.14 -0.75 -10.49
C GLN A 44 -16.32 -0.30 -9.63
N LEU A 45 -16.12 0.65 -8.71
CA LEU A 45 -17.20 1.25 -7.91
C LEU A 45 -18.26 1.90 -8.79
N THR A 46 -17.83 2.72 -9.76
CA THR A 46 -18.73 3.42 -10.68
C THR A 46 -19.52 2.43 -11.53
N ALA A 47 -18.89 1.36 -12.02
CA ALA A 47 -19.56 0.33 -12.81
C ALA A 47 -20.63 -0.43 -11.99
N ILE A 48 -20.31 -0.76 -10.74
CA ILE A 48 -21.26 -1.39 -9.81
C ILE A 48 -22.42 -0.43 -9.49
N ALA A 49 -22.12 0.84 -9.19
CA ALA A 49 -23.12 1.85 -8.85
C ALA A 49 -24.01 2.26 -10.03
N SER A 50 -23.51 2.17 -11.26
CA SER A 50 -24.24 2.52 -12.49
C SER A 50 -25.01 1.33 -13.09
N THR A 51 -24.95 0.15 -12.45
CA THR A 51 -25.76 -0.99 -12.88
C THR A 51 -27.23 -0.71 -12.54
N ASP A 52 -28.13 -0.89 -13.53
CA ASP A 52 -29.56 -0.66 -13.37
C ASP A 52 -30.10 -1.38 -12.13
N GLN A 53 -31.02 -0.75 -11.39
CA GLN A 53 -31.59 -1.32 -10.16
C GLN A 53 -32.29 -2.68 -10.36
N ASP A 54 -32.77 -2.93 -11.58
CA ASP A 54 -33.43 -4.20 -11.97
C ASP A 54 -32.42 -5.31 -12.35
N LYS A 55 -31.12 -5.01 -12.39
CA LYS A 55 -30.05 -5.95 -12.71
C LYS A 55 -29.24 -6.28 -11.47
N GLU A 56 -29.18 -7.56 -11.12
CA GLU A 56 -28.29 -8.02 -10.07
C GLU A 56 -26.81 -7.86 -10.49
N VAL A 57 -26.04 -7.18 -9.65
CA VAL A 57 -24.59 -7.13 -9.78
C VAL A 57 -24.02 -8.50 -9.42
N ALA A 58 -23.28 -9.12 -10.34
CA ALA A 58 -22.66 -10.42 -10.11
C ALA A 58 -21.74 -10.38 -8.87
N LEU A 59 -21.80 -11.43 -8.02
CA LEU A 59 -20.94 -11.57 -6.85
C LEU A 59 -19.44 -11.42 -7.19
N GLY A 60 -19.03 -11.87 -8.37
CA GLY A 60 -17.67 -11.72 -8.87
C GLY A 60 -17.20 -10.26 -8.98
N ALA A 61 -18.10 -9.32 -9.29
CA ALA A 61 -17.76 -7.90 -9.36
C ALA A 61 -17.46 -7.33 -7.96
N TRP A 62 -18.26 -7.70 -6.95
CA TRP A 62 -18.01 -7.32 -5.56
C TRP A 62 -16.71 -7.91 -5.01
N ILE A 63 -16.43 -9.18 -5.31
CA ILE A 63 -15.16 -9.82 -4.92
C ILE A 63 -13.98 -9.12 -5.60
N SER A 64 -14.09 -8.82 -6.90
CA SER A 64 -13.05 -8.12 -7.65
C SER A 64 -12.77 -6.73 -7.09
N LEU A 65 -13.83 -5.98 -6.73
CA LEU A 65 -13.72 -4.70 -6.05
C LEU A 65 -12.98 -4.83 -4.70
N ALA A 66 -13.41 -5.77 -3.87
CA ALA A 66 -12.81 -5.98 -2.55
C ALA A 66 -11.32 -6.32 -2.65
N VAL A 67 -10.94 -7.23 -3.57
CA VAL A 67 -9.54 -7.61 -3.79
C VAL A 67 -8.73 -6.41 -4.30
N SER A 68 -9.28 -5.62 -5.23
CA SER A 68 -8.58 -4.45 -5.78
C SER A 68 -8.35 -3.38 -4.69
N ALA A 69 -9.36 -3.10 -3.86
CA ALA A 69 -9.25 -2.18 -2.75
C ALA A 69 -8.23 -2.66 -1.68
N ILE A 70 -8.28 -3.94 -1.31
CA ILE A 70 -7.33 -4.54 -0.35
C ILE A 70 -5.90 -4.53 -0.89
N SER A 71 -5.68 -4.89 -2.16
CA SER A 71 -4.36 -4.84 -2.81
C SER A 71 -3.80 -3.41 -2.83
N THR A 72 -4.64 -2.42 -3.13
CA THR A 72 -4.25 -1.01 -3.09
C THR A 72 -3.88 -0.58 -1.67
N GLY A 73 -4.68 -0.97 -0.68
CA GLY A 73 -4.40 -0.74 0.74
C GLY A 73 -3.12 -1.43 1.20
N PHE A 74 -2.81 -2.61 0.66
CA PHE A 74 -1.57 -3.34 0.92
C PHE A 74 -0.35 -2.61 0.39
N ILE A 75 -0.38 -2.10 -0.84
CA ILE A 75 0.71 -1.30 -1.42
C ILE A 75 0.98 -0.07 -0.54
N SER A 76 -0.06 0.68 -0.18
CA SER A 76 0.03 1.86 0.71
C SER A 76 0.61 1.50 2.08
N ALA A 77 0.10 0.45 2.71
CA ALA A 77 0.55 -0.01 4.01
C ALA A 77 2.00 -0.49 3.98
N SER A 78 2.44 -1.16 2.91
CA SER A 78 3.83 -1.58 2.74
C SER A 78 4.78 -0.39 2.67
N ILE A 79 4.47 0.63 1.86
CA ILE A 79 5.29 1.85 1.81
C ILE A 79 5.38 2.46 3.22
N SER A 80 4.24 2.69 3.87
CA SER A 80 4.21 3.32 5.19
C SER A 80 4.95 2.49 6.24
N TYR A 81 4.88 1.16 6.17
CA TYR A 81 5.58 0.26 7.06
C TYR A 81 7.10 0.29 6.84
N ASP A 82 7.54 0.26 5.58
CA ASP A 82 8.95 0.26 5.21
C ASP A 82 9.63 1.55 5.71
N TRP A 83 8.98 2.70 5.53
CA TRP A 83 9.46 3.99 6.04
C TRP A 83 9.39 4.09 7.57
N ASP A 84 8.32 3.58 8.19
CA ASP A 84 8.21 3.61 9.65
C ASP A 84 9.26 2.76 10.34
N THR A 85 9.62 1.61 9.75
CA THR A 85 10.55 0.65 10.37
C THR A 85 12.01 0.93 10.08
N ASP A 86 12.32 1.93 9.26
CA ASP A 86 13.68 2.34 8.94
C ASP A 86 14.44 2.85 10.20
N PRO A 87 15.60 2.27 10.54
CA PRO A 87 16.35 2.65 11.74
C PRO A 87 16.85 4.10 11.75
N GLU A 88 17.34 4.60 10.60
CA GLU A 88 17.88 5.96 10.50
C GLU A 88 16.75 6.98 10.65
N LYS A 89 15.62 6.76 9.97
CA LYS A 89 14.42 7.62 10.06
C LYS A 89 13.85 7.65 11.47
N ARG A 90 13.78 6.50 12.14
CA ARG A 90 13.37 6.41 13.57
C ARG A 90 14.30 7.18 14.48
N GLN A 91 15.61 7.13 14.22
CA GLN A 91 16.60 7.86 15.03
C GLN A 91 16.50 9.37 14.82
N HIS A 92 16.34 9.82 13.58
CA HIS A 92 16.30 11.25 13.24
C HIS A 92 14.97 11.93 13.58
N THR A 93 13.85 11.22 13.44
CA THR A 93 12.49 11.76 13.61
C THR A 93 11.59 10.83 14.43
N PRO A 94 11.94 10.57 15.71
CA PRO A 94 11.26 9.59 16.56
C PRO A 94 9.82 9.95 16.95
N ASN A 95 9.43 11.22 16.80
CA ASN A 95 8.05 11.66 17.04
C ASN A 95 7.12 11.34 15.86
N PHE A 96 7.68 11.07 14.68
CA PHE A 96 6.93 10.77 13.47
C PHE A 96 6.97 9.27 13.14
N TYR A 97 8.15 8.65 13.25
CA TYR A 97 8.35 7.22 13.02
C TYR A 97 8.43 6.42 14.32
N GLY A 98 8.20 5.11 14.24
CA GLY A 98 8.17 4.20 15.38
C GLY A 98 6.76 3.79 15.81
N TYR A 99 5.72 4.11 15.03
CA TYR A 99 4.36 3.70 15.36
C TYR A 99 4.15 2.19 15.15
N VAL A 100 4.97 1.53 14.32
CA VAL A 100 4.98 0.07 14.20
C VAL A 100 5.83 -0.54 15.33
N PRO A 101 5.23 -1.32 16.24
CA PRO A 101 5.94 -1.89 17.39
C PRO A 101 6.91 -3.01 16.99
N ALA A 102 7.97 -3.18 17.79
CA ALA A 102 8.98 -4.22 17.55
C ALA A 102 8.46 -5.66 17.73
N LYS A 103 7.42 -5.87 18.57
CA LYS A 103 6.84 -7.20 18.82
C LYS A 103 6.09 -7.70 17.59
N ALA A 104 6.47 -8.88 17.08
CA ALA A 104 5.92 -9.46 15.85
C ALA A 104 4.38 -9.55 15.84
N SER A 105 3.75 -9.97 16.94
CA SER A 105 2.28 -10.06 17.03
C SER A 105 1.59 -8.70 16.86
N LYS A 106 2.10 -7.66 17.52
CA LYS A 106 1.55 -6.30 17.41
C LYS A 106 1.82 -5.69 16.04
N ARG A 107 2.95 -6.05 15.42
CA ARG A 107 3.33 -5.59 14.09
C ARG A 107 2.37 -6.08 13.01
N THR A 108 1.97 -7.34 13.08
CA THR A 108 0.94 -7.89 12.18
C THR A 108 -0.40 -7.20 12.37
N ILE A 109 -0.79 -6.91 13.62
CA ILE A 109 -2.03 -6.17 13.91
C ILE A 109 -1.99 -4.78 13.28
N VAL A 110 -0.93 -4.01 13.57
CA VAL A 110 -0.77 -2.64 13.04
C VAL A 110 -0.76 -2.65 11.51
N PHE A 111 0.02 -3.53 10.90
CA PHE A 111 0.07 -3.67 9.45
C PHE A 111 -1.32 -4.02 8.87
N GLY A 112 -2.01 -5.02 9.42
CA GLY A 112 -3.36 -5.38 9.00
C GLY A 112 -4.33 -4.21 9.12
N THR A 113 -4.30 -3.45 10.22
CA THR A 113 -5.15 -2.26 10.38
C THR A 113 -4.84 -1.18 9.36
N MET A 114 -3.57 -0.96 9.00
CA MET A 114 -3.18 0.00 7.96
C MET A 114 -3.74 -0.41 6.59
N VAL A 115 -3.68 -1.69 6.26
CA VAL A 115 -4.24 -2.24 5.01
C VAL A 115 -5.74 -1.96 4.93
N PHE A 116 -6.50 -2.38 5.94
CA PHE A 116 -7.96 -2.24 5.94
C PHE A 116 -8.41 -0.78 6.02
N PHE A 117 -7.70 0.06 6.77
CA PHE A 117 -8.00 1.49 6.83
C PHE A 117 -7.78 2.16 5.47
N SER A 118 -6.64 1.88 4.82
CA SER A 118 -6.33 2.41 3.48
C SER A 118 -7.31 1.91 2.41
N ALA A 119 -7.65 0.62 2.43
CA ALA A 119 -8.64 0.05 1.53
C ALA A 119 -10.04 0.66 1.76
N GLY A 120 -10.44 0.84 3.01
CA GLY A 120 -11.72 1.45 3.38
C GLY A 120 -11.83 2.90 2.89
N MET A 121 -10.76 3.69 3.01
CA MET A 121 -10.75 5.08 2.52
C MET A 121 -11.02 5.20 1.01
N LEU A 122 -10.68 4.19 0.21
CA LEU A 122 -10.98 4.17 -1.23
C LEU A 122 -12.46 3.92 -1.53
N MET A 123 -13.15 3.19 -0.66
CA MET A 123 -14.55 2.78 -0.87
C MET A 123 -15.59 3.78 -0.33
N ILE A 124 -15.18 4.80 0.43
CA ILE A 124 -16.08 5.80 1.04
C ILE A 124 -16.31 7.02 0.10
N ARG A 125 -15.98 6.91 -1.18
CA ARG A 125 -16.07 8.02 -2.15
C ARG A 125 -17.38 8.06 -2.91
#